data_AF-A0A9W7HU27-F1
#
_entry.id   AF-A0A9W7HU27-F1
#
_cell.length_a   1.000
_cell.length_b   1.000
_cell.length_c   1.000
_cell.angle_alpha   90.00
_cell.angle_beta   90.00
_cell.angle_gamma   90.00
#
_symmetry.space_group_name_H-M   'P 1'
#
loop_
_entity.id
_entity.type
_entity.pdbx_description
1 polymer ?
#
loop_
_entity_poly.entity_id
_entity_poly.type
_entity_poly.pdbx_seq_one_letter_code
_entity_poly.pdbx_strand_id
1 'polypeptide(L)'
;MRGKHVMFVGDSLGRNQWESLICMISASAPKMQTRMSRGDPLSTFNFIDYGLSISFYRAPYLVDIAVVGGRRSLKLEDIYANGNAWRTADVLVFNTGHWWSHKGSLQGWDLMETGGKYYKDIDRLVALQKGLRTWANWVDTNVDRTKTRVFFQSISPTHYE
;
A
#
# COMPACT_ATOMS: atom_id res chain seq x y z
N MET A 1 -12.09 1.01 -18.06
CA MET A 1 -11.64 0.04 -17.04
C MET A 1 -11.82 -1.43 -17.43
N ARG A 2 -12.45 -1.77 -18.57
CA ARG A 2 -12.51 -3.17 -19.05
C ARG A 2 -11.10 -3.71 -19.28
N GLY A 3 -10.82 -4.92 -18.79
CA GLY A 3 -9.52 -5.59 -18.92
C GLY A 3 -8.39 -4.96 -18.09
N LYS A 4 -8.71 -4.14 -17.08
CA LYS A 4 -7.72 -3.38 -16.30
C LYS A 4 -7.58 -3.89 -14.88
N HIS A 5 -6.41 -3.64 -14.30
CA HIS A 5 -6.10 -3.92 -12.90
C HIS A 5 -5.86 -2.62 -12.12
N VAL A 6 -6.72 -2.38 -11.13
CA VAL A 6 -6.58 -1.30 -10.15
C VAL A 6 -6.02 -1.89 -8.86
N MET A 7 -4.96 -1.30 -8.32
CA MET A 7 -4.36 -1.72 -7.06
C MET A 7 -4.28 -0.57 -6.07
N PHE A 8 -4.96 -0.72 -4.95
CA PHE A 8 -4.77 0.09 -3.75
C PHE A 8 -3.58 -0.48 -2.98
N VAL A 9 -2.66 0.37 -2.57
CA VAL A 9 -1.44 -0.02 -1.85
C VAL A 9 -1.29 0.86 -0.63
N GLY A 10 -1.22 0.27 0.55
CA GLY A 10 -0.99 1.06 1.75
C GLY A 10 -1.53 0.46 3.03
N ASP A 11 -2.11 1.33 3.84
CA ASP A 11 -2.59 1.00 5.17
C ASP A 11 -4.11 0.69 5.21
N SER A 12 -4.65 0.57 6.42
CA SER A 12 -6.06 0.23 6.64
C SER A 12 -7.04 1.22 6.01
N LEU A 13 -6.66 2.47 5.77
CA LEU A 13 -7.52 3.46 5.14
C LEU A 13 -7.60 3.28 3.62
N GLY A 14 -6.49 2.88 2.99
CA GLY A 14 -6.49 2.45 1.58
C GLY A 14 -7.38 1.22 1.37
N ARG A 15 -7.39 0.29 2.33
CA ARG A 15 -8.34 -0.85 2.33
C ARG A 15 -9.80 -0.38 2.36
N ASN A 16 -10.13 0.60 3.19
CA ASN A 16 -11.49 1.15 3.24
C ASN A 16 -11.91 1.78 1.90
N GLN A 17 -11.00 2.49 1.22
CA GLN A 17 -11.28 3.04 -0.11
C GLN A 17 -11.44 1.96 -1.17
N TRP A 18 -10.62 0.90 -1.12
CA TRP A 18 -10.76 -0.28 -1.97
C TRP A 18 -12.14 -0.93 -1.83
N GLU A 19 -12.59 -1.17 -0.58
CA GLU A 19 -13.92 -1.71 -0.29
C GLU A 19 -15.03 -0.77 -0.79
N SER A 20 -14.89 0.54 -0.56
CA SER A 20 -15.83 1.55 -1.05
C SER A 20 -16.00 1.53 -2.57
N LEU A 21 -14.90 1.47 -3.32
CA LEU A 21 -14.95 1.42 -4.79
C LEU A 21 -15.62 0.14 -5.30
N ILE A 22 -15.37 -1.01 -4.65
CA ILE A 22 -16.06 -2.27 -4.98
C ILE A 22 -17.56 -2.11 -4.80
N CYS A 23 -18.00 -1.52 -3.69
CA CYS A 23 -19.43 -1.31 -3.42
C CYS A 23 -20.08 -0.37 -4.45
N MET A 24 -19.42 0.74 -4.80
CA MET A 24 -19.94 1.67 -5.82
C MET A 24 -20.15 0.99 -7.17
N ILE A 25 -19.20 0.17 -7.61
CA ILE A 25 -19.31 -0.54 -8.89
C ILE A 25 -20.39 -1.63 -8.81
N SER A 26 -20.40 -2.40 -7.71
CA SER A 26 -21.42 -3.45 -7.49
C SER A 26 -22.84 -2.88 -7.48
N ALA A 27 -23.04 -1.69 -6.90
CA ALA A 27 -24.33 -1.03 -6.88
C ALA A 27 -24.83 -0.63 -8.29
N SER A 28 -23.92 -0.25 -9.20
CA SER A 28 -24.27 0.08 -10.58
C SER A 28 -24.61 -1.14 -11.45
N ALA A 29 -24.18 -2.33 -11.04
CA ALA A 29 -24.33 -3.56 -11.82
C ALA A 29 -24.51 -4.81 -10.91
N PRO A 30 -25.65 -4.92 -10.21
CA PRO A 30 -25.85 -5.88 -9.12
C PRO A 30 -25.93 -7.35 -9.55
N LYS A 31 -26.16 -7.64 -10.84
CA LYS A 31 -26.24 -9.00 -11.39
C LYS A 31 -24.92 -9.51 -11.96
N MET A 32 -23.84 -8.74 -11.84
CA MET A 32 -22.55 -9.06 -12.44
C MET A 32 -21.89 -10.26 -11.76
N GLN A 33 -21.21 -11.10 -12.53
CA GLN A 33 -20.43 -12.18 -11.96
C GLN A 33 -19.17 -11.63 -11.28
N THR A 34 -18.97 -11.97 -10.00
CA THR A 34 -17.83 -11.48 -9.20
C THR A 34 -17.09 -12.61 -8.50
N ARG A 35 -15.82 -12.38 -8.18
CA ARG A 35 -14.99 -13.32 -7.40
C ARG A 35 -14.04 -12.57 -6.48
N MET A 36 -14.06 -12.92 -5.18
CA MET A 36 -13.13 -12.39 -4.19
C MET A 36 -12.08 -13.45 -3.83
N SER A 37 -10.82 -13.03 -3.80
CA SER A 37 -9.71 -13.76 -3.21
C SER A 37 -9.12 -12.90 -2.10
N ARG A 38 -9.05 -13.44 -0.88
CA ARG A 38 -8.49 -12.76 0.28
C ARG A 38 -7.14 -13.35 0.61
N GLY A 39 -6.18 -12.49 0.92
CA GLY A 39 -4.83 -12.86 1.29
C GLY A 39 -4.09 -11.69 1.93
N ASP A 40 -2.97 -12.01 2.57
CA ASP A 40 -2.01 -11.05 3.11
C ASP A 40 -0.66 -11.34 2.43
N PRO A 41 -0.03 -10.38 1.72
CA PRO A 41 -0.40 -8.96 1.64
C PRO A 41 -1.46 -8.60 0.60
N LEU A 42 -1.86 -9.50 -0.31
CA LEU A 42 -2.71 -9.17 -1.45
C LEU A 42 -4.12 -9.77 -1.34
N SER A 43 -5.13 -8.93 -1.47
CA SER A 43 -6.52 -9.31 -1.67
C SER A 43 -7.05 -8.75 -2.98
N THR A 44 -7.80 -9.53 -3.77
CA THR A 44 -8.27 -9.15 -5.11
C THR A 44 -9.76 -9.43 -5.25
N PHE A 45 -10.50 -8.44 -5.75
CA PHE A 45 -11.88 -8.55 -6.16
C PHE A 45 -11.99 -8.43 -7.67
N ASN A 46 -12.65 -9.39 -8.32
CA ASN A 46 -12.78 -9.46 -9.76
C ASN A 46 -14.23 -9.25 -10.18
N PHE A 47 -14.43 -8.36 -11.15
CA PHE A 47 -15.64 -8.17 -11.93
C PHE A 47 -15.45 -8.92 -13.26
N ILE A 48 -15.89 -10.18 -13.29
CA ILE A 48 -15.51 -11.17 -14.32
C ILE A 48 -15.96 -10.70 -15.71
N ASP A 49 -17.20 -10.21 -15.82
CA ASP A 49 -17.80 -9.76 -17.09
C ASP A 49 -17.05 -8.59 -17.74
N TYR A 50 -16.23 -7.88 -16.97
CA TYR A 50 -15.41 -6.76 -17.44
C TYR A 50 -13.92 -7.09 -17.51
N GLY A 51 -13.49 -8.27 -17.05
CA GLY A 51 -12.08 -8.55 -16.82
C GLY A 51 -11.41 -7.47 -15.96
N LEU A 52 -12.15 -6.87 -15.02
CA LEU A 52 -11.66 -5.81 -14.14
C LEU A 52 -11.28 -6.44 -12.79
N SER A 53 -10.03 -6.22 -12.40
CA SER A 53 -9.53 -6.61 -11.08
C SER A 53 -9.30 -5.35 -10.24
N ILE A 54 -9.80 -5.35 -9.00
CA ILE A 54 -9.54 -4.32 -8.01
C ILE A 54 -8.92 -4.99 -6.79
N SER A 55 -7.66 -4.69 -6.49
CA SER A 55 -6.92 -5.32 -5.41
C SER A 55 -6.49 -4.34 -4.34
N PHE A 56 -6.29 -4.85 -3.13
CA PHE A 56 -5.62 -4.17 -2.03
C PHE A 56 -4.33 -4.94 -1.68
N TYR A 57 -3.20 -4.24 -1.70
CA TYR A 57 -1.91 -4.72 -1.24
C TYR A 57 -1.54 -4.01 0.07
N ARG A 58 -1.43 -4.77 1.16
CA ARG A 58 -1.10 -4.25 2.48
C ARG A 58 0.39 -3.93 2.57
N ALA A 59 0.72 -2.65 2.47
CA ALA A 59 2.06 -2.12 2.68
C ALA A 59 1.95 -0.81 3.48
N PRO A 60 1.67 -0.87 4.80
CA PRO A 60 1.27 0.31 5.56
C PRO A 60 2.31 1.43 5.59
N TYR A 61 3.59 1.08 5.45
CA TYR A 61 4.72 2.00 5.42
C TYR A 61 5.32 2.17 4.01
N LEU A 62 4.74 1.50 2.99
CA LEU A 62 5.21 1.35 1.62
C LEU A 62 6.55 0.62 1.47
N VAL A 63 7.56 1.04 2.24
CA VAL A 63 8.87 0.40 2.33
C VAL A 63 8.80 -1.01 2.92
N ASP A 64 9.86 -1.77 2.71
CA ASP A 64 9.94 -3.17 3.10
C ASP A 64 10.08 -3.33 4.63
N ILE A 65 9.55 -4.45 5.14
CA ILE A 65 9.84 -4.94 6.48
C ILE A 65 10.50 -6.29 6.35
N ALA A 66 11.68 -6.45 6.93
CA ALA A 66 12.43 -7.71 6.94
C ALA A 66 12.62 -8.21 8.37
N VAL A 67 12.68 -9.53 8.57
CA VAL A 67 13.02 -10.11 9.88
C VAL A 67 14.53 -10.30 9.96
N VAL A 68 15.20 -9.57 10.86
CA VAL A 68 16.65 -9.64 11.09
C VAL A 68 16.90 -10.02 12.54
N GLY A 69 17.50 -11.19 12.77
CA GLY A 69 17.78 -11.70 14.12
C GLY A 69 16.51 -11.82 14.98
N GLY A 70 15.40 -12.28 14.40
CA GLY A 70 14.11 -12.45 15.07
C GLY A 70 13.33 -11.15 15.29
N ARG A 71 13.81 -9.99 14.81
CA ARG A 71 13.16 -8.68 14.96
C ARG A 71 12.71 -8.13 13.61
N ARG A 72 11.53 -7.52 13.56
CA ARG A 72 10.99 -6.82 12.39
C ARG A 72 11.73 -5.50 12.21
N SER A 73 12.50 -5.39 11.13
CA SER A 73 13.22 -4.17 10.73
C SER A 73 12.45 -3.45 9.63
N LEU A 74 12.01 -2.22 9.90
CA LEU A 74 11.45 -1.31 8.89
C LEU A 74 12.59 -0.70 8.07
N LYS A 75 12.69 -1.07 6.79
CA LYS A 75 13.78 -0.68 5.91
C LYS A 75 13.46 0.64 5.21
N LEU A 76 13.76 1.79 5.82
CA LEU A 76 13.31 3.11 5.32
C LEU A 76 13.83 3.47 3.91
N GLU A 77 14.88 2.78 3.45
CA GLU A 77 15.56 2.99 2.17
C GLU A 77 15.43 1.78 1.23
N ASP A 78 14.60 0.77 1.56
CA ASP A 78 14.33 -0.40 0.72
C ASP A 78 12.82 -0.57 0.49
N ILE A 79 12.45 -0.89 -0.74
CA ILE A 79 11.05 -1.04 -1.19
C ILE A 79 10.93 -2.11 -2.28
N TYR A 80 12.02 -2.82 -2.59
CA TYR A 80 12.08 -3.66 -3.78
C TYR A 80 11.11 -4.85 -3.69
N ALA A 81 11.00 -5.48 -2.51
CA ALA A 81 10.15 -6.64 -2.31
C ALA A 81 8.67 -6.28 -2.51
N ASN A 82 8.21 -5.22 -1.83
CA ASN A 82 6.85 -4.69 -2.01
C ASN A 82 6.64 -4.17 -3.44
N GLY A 83 7.57 -3.36 -3.94
CA GLY A 83 7.50 -2.69 -5.24
C GLY A 83 7.30 -3.64 -6.41
N ASN A 84 7.95 -4.81 -6.39
CA ASN A 84 7.78 -5.80 -7.46
C ASN A 84 6.35 -6.30 -7.63
N ALA A 85 5.57 -6.35 -6.54
CA ALA A 85 4.18 -6.77 -6.60
C ALA A 85 3.26 -5.74 -7.31
N TRP A 86 3.69 -4.48 -7.40
CA TRP A 86 2.84 -3.37 -7.88
C TRP A 86 2.99 -3.11 -9.39
N ARG A 87 4.05 -3.64 -10.01
CA ARG A 87 4.45 -3.32 -11.39
C ARG A 87 3.41 -3.68 -12.45
N THR A 88 2.53 -4.66 -12.17
CA THR A 88 1.55 -5.16 -13.13
C THR A 88 0.23 -4.39 -13.14
N ALA A 89 0.04 -3.44 -12.23
CA ALA A 89 -1.19 -2.66 -12.15
C ALA A 89 -1.26 -1.56 -13.23
N ASP A 90 -2.43 -1.39 -13.83
CA ASP A 90 -2.72 -0.28 -14.74
C ASP A 90 -3.02 1.02 -13.98
N VAL A 91 -3.54 0.89 -12.76
CA VAL A 91 -3.82 2.02 -11.87
C VAL A 91 -3.31 1.68 -10.47
N LEU A 92 -2.43 2.53 -9.95
CA LEU A 92 -1.91 2.44 -8.59
C LEU A 92 -2.48 3.57 -7.74
N VAL A 93 -3.09 3.22 -6.61
CA VAL A 93 -3.61 4.16 -5.62
C VAL A 93 -2.89 3.93 -4.31
N PHE A 94 -1.89 4.75 -4.02
CA PHE A 94 -1.08 4.65 -2.82
C PHE A 94 -1.69 5.44 -1.67
N ASN A 95 -1.51 4.96 -0.44
CA ASN A 95 -1.73 5.75 0.76
C ASN A 95 -0.75 5.31 1.86
N THR A 96 -0.37 6.24 2.74
CA THR A 96 0.35 5.92 3.98
C THR A 96 0.27 7.08 4.95
N GLY A 97 0.46 6.82 6.24
CA GLY A 97 0.52 7.86 7.26
C GLY A 97 -0.06 7.40 8.59
N HIS A 98 -1.25 6.79 8.56
CA HIS A 98 -1.98 6.44 9.79
C HIS A 98 -1.19 5.51 10.70
N TRP A 99 -0.46 4.55 10.13
CA TRP A 99 0.29 3.55 10.88
C TRP A 99 1.64 4.06 11.43
N TRP A 100 2.15 5.18 10.94
CA TRP A 100 3.46 5.71 11.36
C TRP A 100 3.46 6.21 12.80
N SER A 101 2.29 6.59 13.34
CA SER A 101 2.13 7.04 14.71
C SER A 101 1.81 5.92 15.71
N HIS A 102 1.55 4.68 15.23
CA HIS A 102 1.23 3.55 16.09
C HIS A 102 2.38 3.24 17.06
N LYS A 103 2.02 2.91 18.31
CA LYS A 103 2.93 2.50 19.38
C LYS A 103 2.43 1.22 20.04
N GLY A 104 3.29 0.58 20.83
CA GLY A 104 2.95 -0.63 21.58
C GLY A 104 2.62 -1.81 20.65
N SER A 105 1.56 -2.54 20.94
CA SER A 105 1.14 -3.73 20.18
C SER A 105 0.75 -3.43 18.73
N LEU A 106 0.38 -2.20 18.41
CA LEU A 106 0.01 -1.77 17.06
C LEU A 106 1.23 -1.37 16.19
N GLN A 107 2.42 -1.31 16.79
CA GLN A 107 3.63 -0.96 16.07
C GLN A 107 4.06 -2.11 15.15
N GLY A 108 4.23 -1.80 13.87
CA GLY A 108 4.51 -2.80 12.83
C GLY A 108 5.95 -3.28 12.75
N TRP A 109 6.85 -2.72 13.55
CA TRP A 109 8.30 -2.95 13.49
C TRP A 109 8.90 -2.88 14.90
N ASP A 110 10.06 -3.52 15.08
CA ASP A 110 10.83 -3.56 16.32
C ASP A 110 12.10 -2.69 16.22
N LEU A 111 12.63 -2.53 15.01
CA LEU A 111 13.74 -1.65 14.66
C LEU A 111 13.42 -0.87 13.38
N MET A 112 14.02 0.31 13.22
CA MET A 112 14.10 1.02 11.95
C MET A 112 15.52 1.01 11.42
N GLU A 113 15.66 0.83 10.11
CA GLU A 113 16.94 0.83 9.41
C GLU A 113 17.02 1.98 8.43
N THR A 114 18.12 2.72 8.50
CA THR A 114 18.46 3.82 7.58
C THR A 114 19.97 4.04 7.60
N GLY A 115 20.58 4.27 6.43
CA GLY A 115 22.02 4.48 6.31
C GLY A 115 22.86 3.31 6.83
N GLY A 116 22.36 2.07 6.69
CA GLY A 116 23.03 0.85 7.17
C GLY A 116 23.10 0.70 8.69
N LYS A 117 22.35 1.49 9.45
CA LYS A 117 22.28 1.44 10.92
C LYS A 117 20.88 1.10 11.40
N TYR A 118 20.82 0.44 12.56
CA TYR A 118 19.58 0.07 13.23
C TYR A 118 19.29 0.97 14.42
N TYR A 119 18.04 1.40 14.51
CA TYR A 119 17.53 2.26 15.57
C TYR A 119 16.31 1.59 16.21
N LYS A 120 16.20 1.66 17.54
CA LYS A 120 14.96 1.25 18.23
C LYS A 120 13.79 2.17 17.89
N ASP A 121 14.09 3.42 17.57
CA ASP A 121 13.11 4.42 17.23
C ASP A 121 13.83 5.62 16.60
N ILE A 122 13.13 6.34 15.72
CA ILE A 122 13.53 7.66 15.21
C ILE A 122 12.27 8.53 15.15
N ASP A 123 12.45 9.84 15.03
CA ASP A 123 11.33 10.77 14.82
C ASP A 123 10.41 10.28 13.68
N ARG A 124 9.11 10.19 13.98
CA ARG A 124 8.11 9.57 13.08
C ARG A 124 7.95 10.34 11.77
N LEU A 125 8.07 11.66 11.81
CA LEU A 125 7.96 12.48 10.60
C LEU A 125 9.22 12.34 9.76
N VAL A 126 10.39 12.24 10.39
CA VAL A 126 11.65 11.92 9.68
C VAL A 126 11.59 10.54 9.03
N ALA A 127 11.08 9.53 9.75
CA ALA A 127 10.89 8.19 9.20
C ALA A 127 9.93 8.19 8.00
N LEU A 128 8.77 8.83 8.15
CA LEU A 128 7.76 8.98 7.10
C LEU A 128 8.34 9.68 5.87
N GLN A 129 9.08 10.78 6.08
CA GLN A 129 9.72 11.51 5.00
C GLN A 129 10.72 10.63 4.24
N LYS A 130 11.52 9.83 4.94
CA LYS A 130 12.46 8.89 4.31
C LYS A 130 11.73 7.83 3.49
N GLY A 131 10.72 7.19 4.07
CA GLY A 131 9.92 6.18 3.37
C GLY A 131 9.23 6.74 2.12
N LEU A 132 8.68 7.96 2.20
CA LEU A 132 8.06 8.63 1.05
C LEU A 132 9.07 9.00 -0.04
N ARG A 133 10.30 9.39 0.33
CA ARG A 133 11.37 9.62 -0.66
C ARG A 133 11.74 8.32 -1.38
N THR A 134 11.88 7.23 -0.64
CA THR A 134 12.14 5.89 -1.20
C THR A 134 11.02 5.46 -2.15
N TRP A 135 9.75 5.64 -1.75
CA TRP A 135 8.60 5.37 -2.60
C TRP A 135 8.57 6.24 -3.86
N ALA A 136 8.78 7.55 -3.75
CA ALA A 136 8.77 8.45 -4.89
C ALA A 136 9.84 8.07 -5.92
N ASN A 137 11.06 7.80 -5.45
CA ASN A 137 12.16 7.31 -6.31
C ASN A 137 11.80 5.99 -7.00
N TRP A 138 11.13 5.08 -6.30
CA TRP A 138 10.68 3.83 -6.89
C TRP A 138 9.65 4.08 -8.00
N VAL A 139 8.65 4.95 -7.77
CA VAL A 139 7.65 5.31 -8.79
C VAL A 139 8.32 5.89 -10.03
N ASP A 140 9.19 6.89 -9.85
CA ASP A 140 9.86 7.58 -10.96
C ASP A 140 10.76 6.64 -11.79
N THR A 141 11.34 5.63 -11.14
CA THR A 141 12.26 4.69 -11.80
C THR A 141 11.55 3.49 -12.43
N ASN A 142 10.41 3.06 -11.87
CA ASN A 142 9.84 1.75 -12.17
C ASN A 142 8.45 1.80 -12.83
N VAL A 143 7.78 2.96 -12.84
CA VAL A 143 6.44 3.09 -13.39
C VAL A 143 6.46 3.86 -14.71
N ASP A 144 6.09 3.17 -15.79
CA ASP A 144 5.83 3.80 -17.07
C ASP A 144 4.49 4.56 -17.01
N ARG A 145 4.56 5.88 -16.80
CA ARG A 145 3.39 6.76 -16.67
C ARG A 145 2.55 6.89 -17.96
N THR A 146 3.03 6.37 -19.10
CA THR A 146 2.22 6.28 -20.33
C THR A 146 1.23 5.12 -20.28
N LYS A 147 1.53 4.08 -19.49
CA LYS A 147 0.73 2.86 -19.33
C LYS A 147 -0.02 2.83 -18.01
N THR A 148 0.62 3.28 -16.94
CA THR A 148 0.09 3.20 -15.57
C THR A 148 -0.24 4.59 -15.03
N ARG A 149 -1.44 4.73 -14.45
CA ARG A 149 -1.84 5.93 -13.71
C ARG A 149 -1.50 5.76 -12.23
N VAL A 150 -0.92 6.79 -11.61
CA VAL A 150 -0.52 6.77 -10.20
C VAL A 150 -1.26 7.86 -9.46
N PHE A 151 -1.85 7.49 -8.33
CA PHE A 151 -2.49 8.39 -7.37
C PHE A 151 -1.85 8.19 -6.01
N PHE A 152 -1.82 9.26 -5.21
CA PHE A 152 -1.44 9.20 -3.81
C PHE A 152 -2.51 9.90 -2.98
N GLN A 153 -3.12 9.16 -2.06
CA GLN A 153 -4.06 9.70 -1.09
C GLN A 153 -3.29 10.28 0.09
N SER A 154 -3.54 11.56 0.39
CA SER A 154 -2.96 12.22 1.56
C SER A 154 -3.40 11.57 2.87
N ILE A 155 -2.73 11.95 3.95
CA ILE A 155 -3.04 11.50 5.31
C ILE A 155 -4.51 11.83 5.63
N SER A 156 -5.24 10.84 6.12
CA SER A 156 -6.60 11.04 6.64
C SER A 156 -6.53 11.64 8.04
N PRO A 157 -7.36 12.64 8.37
CA PRO A 157 -7.40 13.22 9.70
C PRO A 157 -7.89 12.20 10.74
N THR A 158 -7.47 12.42 11.99
CA THR A 158 -8.03 11.78 13.18
C THR A 158 -8.86 12.81 13.94
N HIS A 159 -9.98 12.39 14.51
CA HIS A 159 -10.91 13.25 15.24
C HIS A 159 -10.96 12.91 16.74
N TYR A 160 -9.85 12.43 17.29
CA TYR A 160 -9.69 12.20 18.72
C TYR A 160 -9.19 13.49 19.39
N GLU A 161 -9.73 13.79 20.58
CA GLU A 161 -9.24 14.83 21.48
C GLU A 161 -8.01 14.35 22.28
#